data_AF-A0AB38BQD3-F1
#
_entry.id   AF-A0AB38BQD3-F1
#
_cell.length_a   1.000
_cell.length_b   1.000
_cell.length_c   1.000
_cell.angle_alpha   90.00
_cell.angle_beta   90.00
_cell.angle_gamma   90.00
#
_symmetry.space_group_name_H-M   'P 1'
#
loop_
_entity.id
_entity.type
_entity.pdbx_description
1 polymer ?
#
loop_
_entity_poly.entity_id
_entity_poly.type
_entity_poly.pdbx_seq_one_letter_code
_entity_poly.pdbx_strand_id
1 'polypeptide(L)'
;MFKKVDDGSLSLAFSIEGLQFEPNLTSLAKSPTSFCHKKLISSPGPLISDFVTHEKNFHYSTYGIHVGQDDRLTFMGDPIVEIDGFFVDCREGSATLHRIVRLRFKPSLERRLVIPRGVAHTFDNLESIVTRDEPVWYVDHDNPAWNLDNDLVSVPRSSALDEFPIIRPNRYTLPDEAHLFLSKISQSLLENPKSYLARFSVQIAGAKKFVMLEPKQWANDDRSLAAVVEKAKIPGVEVRRNRYALTGGKSFTLVPNTNACVSDVLLLKSDYAESAAYHWHARTRKIYTFLNNEGAEIYLSFIDLRENSETFGQMTNHTIISDPRINIRIEQGIAYRITSTQDILIRCEHEVFVDKNEPRTDIPMFGQDLVSLSDTLPYPRISLPTLQCPHSVVYKMAKFEQHNFT
;
A
#
# COMPACT_ATOMS: atom_id res chain seq x y z
N MET A 1 28.83 6.94 10.25
CA MET A 1 28.44 8.18 9.54
C MET A 1 27.33 7.83 8.57
N PHE A 2 26.31 8.69 8.38
CA PHE A 2 25.25 8.44 7.39
C PHE A 2 25.77 8.70 5.98
N LYS A 3 25.45 7.79 5.04
CA LYS A 3 25.56 8.07 3.60
C LYS A 3 24.30 8.85 3.20
N LYS A 4 24.47 10.11 2.82
CA LYS A 4 23.38 10.90 2.24
C LYS A 4 23.10 10.38 0.83
N VAL A 5 21.82 10.27 0.49
CA VAL A 5 21.36 9.84 -0.83
C VAL A 5 20.69 11.03 -1.50
N ASP A 6 21.20 11.43 -2.66
CA ASP A 6 20.66 12.57 -3.39
C ASP A 6 19.23 12.30 -3.87
N ASP A 7 18.39 13.35 -3.89
CA ASP A 7 16.97 13.24 -4.23
C ASP A 7 16.74 12.75 -5.67
N GLY A 8 17.65 13.09 -6.59
CA GLY A 8 17.62 12.63 -7.98
C GLY A 8 18.19 11.22 -8.20
N SER A 9 18.76 10.58 -7.19
CA SER A 9 19.31 9.22 -7.32
C SER A 9 18.20 8.18 -7.30
N LEU A 10 17.72 7.78 -8.48
CA LEU A 10 16.68 6.75 -8.63
C LEU A 10 17.23 5.32 -8.52
N SER A 11 18.51 5.13 -8.84
CA SER A 11 19.17 3.82 -8.79
C SER A 11 20.51 3.95 -8.08
N LEU A 12 20.68 3.23 -6.97
CA LEU A 12 21.89 3.31 -6.18
C LEU A 12 22.09 2.04 -5.35
N ALA A 13 23.14 1.28 -5.66
CA ALA A 13 23.55 0.13 -4.87
C ALA A 13 24.34 0.55 -3.64
N PHE A 14 24.18 -0.21 -2.56
CA PHE A 14 24.93 -0.06 -1.32
C PHE A 14 25.85 -1.23 -1.10
N SER A 15 26.61 -1.12 -0.01
CA SER A 15 27.72 -2.01 0.21
C SER A 15 27.35 -3.33 0.88
N ILE A 16 26.08 -3.50 1.28
CA ILE A 16 25.47 -4.78 1.60
C ILE A 16 24.89 -5.32 0.30
N GLU A 17 25.24 -6.54 -0.08
CA GLU A 17 24.81 -7.11 -1.37
C GLU A 17 23.29 -7.13 -1.50
N GLY A 18 22.77 -6.56 -2.60
CA GLY A 18 21.33 -6.48 -2.91
C GLY A 18 20.57 -5.33 -2.22
N LEU A 19 21.15 -4.66 -1.22
CA LEU A 19 20.56 -3.45 -0.65
C LEU A 19 20.74 -2.29 -1.63
N GLN A 20 19.64 -1.78 -2.21
CA GLN A 20 19.72 -0.76 -3.26
C GLN A 20 18.44 0.07 -3.42
N PHE A 21 18.57 1.28 -3.96
CA PHE A 21 17.43 1.98 -4.56
C PHE A 21 17.23 1.52 -6.00
N GLU A 22 15.97 1.36 -6.39
CA GLU A 22 15.51 1.07 -7.75
C GLU A 22 14.40 2.04 -8.16
N PRO A 23 14.25 2.36 -9.46
CA PRO A 23 13.22 3.26 -9.92
C PRO A 23 11.85 2.60 -9.81
N ASN A 24 10.85 3.41 -9.47
CA ASN A 24 9.45 3.02 -9.55
C ASN A 24 8.86 3.33 -10.93
N LEU A 25 7.75 2.68 -11.24
CA LEU A 25 6.94 2.99 -12.42
C LEU A 25 5.93 4.08 -12.06
N THR A 26 6.10 5.28 -12.60
CA THR A 26 5.21 6.42 -12.38
C THR A 26 4.64 6.95 -13.69
N SER A 27 3.42 7.49 -13.61
CA SER A 27 2.76 8.21 -14.70
C SER A 27 2.30 9.58 -14.21
N LEU A 28 2.64 10.63 -14.94
CA LEU A 28 2.21 12.00 -14.66
C LEU A 28 0.85 12.31 -15.31
N ALA A 29 0.15 13.30 -14.75
CA ALA A 29 -1.02 13.90 -15.37
C ALA A 29 -0.70 14.38 -16.79
N LYS A 30 -1.56 14.04 -17.75
CA LYS A 30 -1.43 14.46 -19.15
C LYS A 30 -2.13 15.78 -19.45
N SER A 31 -3.01 16.22 -18.54
CA SER A 31 -3.84 17.43 -18.66
C SER A 31 -4.10 18.05 -17.28
N PRO A 32 -4.26 19.38 -17.16
CA PRO A 32 -4.73 20.04 -15.93
C PRO A 32 -6.09 19.54 -15.42
N THR A 33 -6.89 18.93 -16.30
CA THR A 33 -8.18 18.31 -15.95
C THR A 33 -8.05 16.86 -15.46
N SER A 34 -6.83 16.31 -15.38
CA SER A 34 -6.64 14.91 -14.93
C SER A 34 -7.07 14.75 -13.48
N PHE A 35 -7.69 13.61 -13.16
CA PHE A 35 -8.13 13.32 -11.79
C PHE A 35 -6.99 13.34 -10.75
N CYS A 36 -5.79 12.91 -11.11
CA CYS A 36 -4.63 12.92 -10.23
C CYS A 36 -3.40 13.51 -10.91
N HIS A 37 -2.51 14.11 -10.12
CA HIS A 37 -1.26 14.69 -10.60
C HIS A 37 -0.23 13.63 -10.99
N LYS A 38 -0.15 12.54 -10.21
CA LYS A 38 0.79 11.44 -10.42
C LYS A 38 0.16 10.12 -9.98
N LYS A 39 0.43 9.06 -10.74
CA LYS A 39 0.09 7.66 -10.42
C LYS A 39 1.40 6.89 -10.23
N LEU A 40 1.57 6.24 -9.09
CA LEU A 40 2.59 5.24 -8.84
C LEU A 40 1.95 3.86 -9.08
N ILE A 41 2.51 3.14 -10.04
CA ILE A 41 2.04 1.81 -10.48
C ILE A 41 2.75 0.75 -9.63
N SER A 42 2.14 -0.43 -9.49
CA SER A 42 2.77 -1.59 -8.83
C SER A 42 4.06 -2.03 -9.51
N SER A 43 5.08 -2.32 -8.70
CA SER A 43 6.42 -2.71 -9.15
C SER A 43 6.43 -4.12 -9.77
N PRO A 44 7.36 -4.41 -10.72
CA PRO A 44 7.55 -5.73 -11.31
C PRO A 44 7.63 -6.84 -10.28
N GLY A 45 6.83 -7.90 -10.42
CA GLY A 45 6.75 -8.97 -9.42
C GLY A 45 5.32 -9.19 -8.93
N PRO A 46 5.07 -9.61 -7.68
CA PRO A 46 3.76 -10.11 -7.22
C PRO A 46 2.59 -9.11 -7.25
N LEU A 47 2.84 -7.82 -7.48
CA LEU A 47 1.87 -6.70 -7.52
C LEU A 47 1.11 -6.41 -6.22
N ILE A 48 1.37 -7.18 -5.17
CA ILE A 48 0.76 -6.99 -3.86
C ILE A 48 1.38 -5.76 -3.21
N SER A 49 0.55 -4.96 -2.56
CA SER A 49 1.02 -3.82 -1.78
C SER A 49 0.33 -3.74 -0.43
N ASP A 50 1.16 -3.69 0.59
CA ASP A 50 0.77 -3.33 1.95
C ASP A 50 1.19 -1.88 2.21
N PHE A 51 0.42 -1.17 3.03
CA PHE A 51 0.69 0.23 3.36
C PHE A 51 0.86 0.38 4.85
N VAL A 52 1.96 0.98 5.27
CA VAL A 52 2.24 1.25 6.68
C VAL A 52 2.12 2.75 6.92
N THR A 53 1.29 3.12 7.90
CA THR A 53 1.19 4.48 8.42
C THR A 53 1.79 4.54 9.81
N HIS A 54 2.36 5.69 10.16
CA HIS A 54 3.10 5.87 11.41
C HIS A 54 2.54 7.03 12.22
N GLU A 55 2.36 6.78 13.51
CA GLU A 55 1.91 7.81 14.44
C GLU A 55 2.95 8.92 14.68
N LYS A 56 2.50 9.99 15.35
CA LYS A 56 3.38 11.10 15.74
C LYS A 56 4.49 10.64 16.69
N ASN A 57 5.72 11.11 16.48
CA ASN A 57 6.93 10.70 17.21
C ASN A 57 7.19 9.18 17.18
N PHE A 58 6.72 8.48 16.15
CA PHE A 58 6.92 7.05 16.01
C PHE A 58 8.41 6.67 15.92
N HIS A 59 8.77 5.61 16.63
CA HIS A 59 10.10 5.03 16.60
C HIS A 59 10.02 3.52 16.79
N TYR A 60 10.79 2.77 16.01
CA TYR A 60 10.95 1.34 16.24
C TYR A 60 11.94 1.10 17.38
N SER A 61 11.60 0.18 18.28
CA SER A 61 12.48 -0.27 19.37
C SER A 61 13.40 -1.44 18.97
N THR A 62 13.15 -2.05 17.82
CA THR A 62 13.87 -3.22 17.30
C THR A 62 14.24 -3.05 15.83
N TYR A 63 15.32 -3.69 15.41
CA TYR A 63 15.52 -4.08 14.01
C TYR A 63 14.59 -5.26 13.68
N GLY A 64 14.06 -5.27 12.46
CA GLY A 64 13.39 -6.39 11.85
C GLY A 64 14.31 -7.13 10.88
N ILE A 65 14.28 -8.46 10.90
CA ILE A 65 14.94 -9.31 9.89
C ILE A 65 13.89 -10.24 9.30
N HIS A 66 13.57 -10.07 8.02
CA HIS A 66 12.74 -11.02 7.29
C HIS A 66 13.57 -12.23 6.85
N VAL A 67 13.08 -13.45 7.07
CA VAL A 67 13.77 -14.69 6.67
C VAL A 67 13.39 -15.11 5.25
N GLY A 68 12.11 -14.93 4.92
CA GLY A 68 11.48 -15.33 3.68
C GLY A 68 11.01 -14.19 2.80
N GLN A 69 11.12 -12.92 3.22
CA GLN A 69 10.63 -11.78 2.47
C GLN A 69 11.74 -10.78 2.09
N ASP A 70 11.81 -10.43 0.80
CA ASP A 70 12.46 -9.17 0.40
C ASP A 70 11.46 -8.03 0.54
N ASP A 71 11.87 -6.95 1.19
CA ASP A 71 11.07 -5.73 1.28
C ASP A 71 11.38 -4.82 0.11
N ARG A 72 10.33 -4.20 -0.42
CA ARG A 72 10.43 -3.24 -1.52
C ARG A 72 9.66 -1.99 -1.15
N LEU A 73 10.35 -1.14 -0.41
CA LEU A 73 9.74 -0.04 0.32
C LEU A 73 9.78 1.25 -0.48
N THR A 74 8.61 1.81 -0.79
CA THR A 74 8.48 3.18 -1.28
C THR A 74 8.01 4.08 -0.13
N PHE A 75 8.82 5.08 0.21
CA PHE A 75 8.49 6.05 1.25
C PHE A 75 7.83 7.27 0.61
N MET A 76 6.63 7.62 1.08
CA MET A 76 5.76 8.63 0.48
C MET A 76 5.34 9.65 1.54
N GLY A 77 5.44 10.93 1.25
CA GLY A 77 5.13 11.99 2.21
C GLY A 77 5.77 13.31 1.80
N ASP A 78 5.96 14.20 2.78
CA ASP A 78 6.59 15.49 2.55
C ASP A 78 8.06 15.33 2.09
N PRO A 79 8.44 15.82 0.89
CA PRO A 79 9.78 15.67 0.34
C PRO A 79 10.87 16.42 1.12
N ILE A 80 10.53 17.24 2.11
CA ILE A 80 11.52 17.90 2.97
C ILE A 80 11.98 17.01 4.14
N VAL A 81 11.20 16.00 4.51
CA VAL A 81 11.48 15.14 5.66
C VAL A 81 12.63 14.18 5.36
N GLU A 82 13.65 14.16 6.23
CA GLU A 82 14.77 13.21 6.14
C GLU A 82 14.45 11.93 6.92
N ILE A 83 14.49 10.79 6.23
CA ILE A 83 14.37 9.44 6.78
C ILE A 83 15.77 8.88 7.01
N ASP A 84 15.97 8.32 8.20
CA ASP A 84 17.22 7.64 8.58
C ASP A 84 16.98 6.13 8.57
N GLY A 85 17.68 5.41 7.70
CA GLY A 85 17.64 3.95 7.60
C GLY A 85 18.91 3.30 8.15
N PHE A 86 18.75 2.22 8.91
CA PHE A 86 19.86 1.48 9.52
C PHE A 86 19.79 0.03 9.08
N PHE A 87 20.90 -0.50 8.57
CA PHE A 87 20.95 -1.84 7.97
C PHE A 87 22.16 -2.61 8.48
N VAL A 88 21.98 -3.88 8.80
CA VAL A 88 23.05 -4.82 9.16
C VAL A 88 22.84 -6.12 8.38
N ASP A 89 23.85 -6.56 7.64
CA ASP A 89 23.78 -7.85 6.95
C ASP A 89 23.89 -9.00 7.96
N CYS A 90 22.85 -9.82 8.07
CA CYS A 90 22.80 -10.97 8.99
C CYS A 90 22.84 -12.31 8.24
N ARG A 91 23.12 -12.32 6.94
CA ARG A 91 23.00 -13.50 6.09
C ARG A 91 24.18 -14.44 6.24
N GLU A 92 23.89 -15.69 6.57
CA GLU A 92 24.87 -16.78 6.59
C GLU A 92 25.60 -16.88 5.23
N GLY A 93 26.94 -16.92 5.27
CA GLY A 93 27.78 -17.04 4.07
C GLY A 93 27.90 -15.77 3.21
N SER A 94 27.27 -14.66 3.60
CA SER A 94 27.40 -13.38 2.88
C SER A 94 28.83 -12.84 2.96
N ALA A 95 29.36 -12.37 1.82
CA ALA A 95 30.65 -11.66 1.76
C ALA A 95 30.63 -10.32 2.52
N THR A 96 29.44 -9.83 2.87
CA THR A 96 29.23 -8.58 3.60
C THR A 96 28.61 -8.81 4.98
N LEU A 97 28.70 -10.02 5.55
CA LEU A 97 28.18 -10.34 6.88
C LEU A 97 28.62 -9.32 7.94
N HIS A 98 27.65 -8.86 8.75
CA HIS A 98 27.75 -7.83 9.78
C HIS A 98 28.22 -6.46 9.30
N ARG A 99 28.26 -6.24 7.99
CA ARG A 99 28.48 -4.89 7.46
C ARG A 99 27.29 -4.02 7.81
N ILE A 100 27.59 -2.81 8.27
CA ILE A 100 26.61 -1.79 8.63
C ILE A 100 26.49 -0.78 7.50
N VAL A 101 25.26 -0.47 7.10
CA VAL A 101 24.94 0.66 6.22
C VAL A 101 23.97 1.58 6.96
N ARG A 102 24.23 2.88 6.92
CA ARG A 102 23.34 3.92 7.46
C ARG A 102 23.04 4.91 6.36
N LEU A 103 21.77 5.06 6.02
CA LEU A 103 21.30 5.90 4.92
C LEU A 103 20.52 7.07 5.47
N ARG A 104 20.68 8.23 4.83
CA ARG A 104 19.82 9.38 5.04
C ARG A 104 19.27 9.83 3.70
N PHE A 105 17.96 9.82 3.55
CA PHE A 105 17.28 10.06 2.28
C PHE A 105 15.90 10.68 2.51
N LYS A 106 15.31 11.27 1.48
CA LYS A 106 13.95 11.80 1.51
C LYS A 106 12.95 10.86 0.83
N PRO A 107 11.66 10.91 1.22
CA PRO A 107 10.61 10.16 0.55
C PRO A 107 10.51 10.57 -0.93
N SER A 108 10.16 9.62 -1.78
CA SER A 108 9.99 9.85 -3.21
C SER A 108 9.12 8.76 -3.82
N LEU A 109 8.17 9.17 -4.66
CA LEU A 109 7.37 8.23 -5.46
C LEU A 109 8.17 7.59 -6.58
N GLU A 110 9.33 8.16 -6.95
CA GLU A 110 10.12 7.73 -8.12
C GLU A 110 11.08 6.58 -7.84
N ARG A 111 11.25 6.18 -6.58
CA ARG A 111 12.16 5.10 -6.20
C ARG A 111 11.65 4.29 -5.02
N ARG A 112 12.03 3.02 -5.01
CA ARG A 112 11.87 2.09 -3.88
C ARG A 112 13.23 1.68 -3.34
N LEU A 113 13.31 1.42 -2.05
CA LEU A 113 14.43 0.76 -1.41
C LEU A 113 14.16 -0.75 -1.38
N VAL A 114 15.04 -1.52 -1.99
CA VAL A 114 15.03 -2.99 -1.92
C VAL A 114 15.92 -3.42 -0.77
N ILE A 115 15.34 -4.17 0.17
CA ILE A 115 16.05 -4.74 1.32
C ILE A 115 15.96 -6.26 1.20
N PRO A 116 17.07 -6.93 0.91
CA PRO A 116 17.07 -8.39 0.84
C PRO A 116 16.72 -9.01 2.18
N ARG A 117 15.97 -10.12 2.15
CA ARG A 117 15.81 -11.03 3.29
C ARG A 117 17.14 -11.35 3.96
N GLY A 118 17.11 -11.44 5.29
CA GLY A 118 18.28 -11.63 6.13
C GLY A 118 19.10 -10.37 6.37
N VAL A 119 18.70 -9.20 5.86
CA VAL A 119 19.28 -7.91 6.27
C VAL A 119 18.41 -7.31 7.37
N ALA A 120 18.99 -7.15 8.56
CA ALA A 120 18.35 -6.45 9.67
C ALA A 120 18.16 -4.99 9.31
N HIS A 121 16.97 -4.44 9.52
CA HIS A 121 16.71 -3.04 9.23
C HIS A 121 15.75 -2.38 10.22
N THR A 122 15.86 -1.06 10.32
CA THR A 122 14.94 -0.19 11.04
C THR A 122 15.06 1.22 10.47
N PHE A 123 14.03 2.04 10.74
CA PHE A 123 13.93 3.40 10.25
C PHE A 123 13.55 4.37 11.37
N ASP A 124 14.03 5.60 11.26
CA ASP A 124 13.63 6.73 12.10
C ASP A 124 13.03 7.84 11.22
N ASN A 125 12.32 8.77 11.87
CA ASN A 125 11.64 9.91 11.25
C ASN A 125 10.56 9.51 10.23
N LEU A 126 9.79 8.48 10.56
CA LEU A 126 8.67 8.02 9.74
C LEU A 126 7.34 8.71 10.06
N GLU A 127 7.29 9.62 11.04
CA GLU A 127 6.08 10.41 11.29
C GLU A 127 5.62 11.10 10.01
N SER A 128 4.32 10.98 9.70
CA SER A 128 3.71 11.52 8.47
C SER A 128 4.24 10.95 7.15
N ILE A 129 5.10 9.93 7.20
CA ILE A 129 5.49 9.13 6.05
C ILE A 129 4.52 7.94 5.94
N VAL A 130 4.09 7.64 4.73
CA VAL A 130 3.40 6.40 4.39
C VAL A 130 4.42 5.52 3.67
N THR A 131 4.60 4.30 4.14
CA THR A 131 5.48 3.33 3.50
C THR A 131 4.63 2.33 2.72
N ARG A 132 4.80 2.25 1.41
CA ARG A 132 4.27 1.15 0.60
C ARG A 132 5.32 0.05 0.59
N ASP A 133 4.94 -1.15 1.02
CA ASP A 133 5.75 -2.35 0.83
C ASP A 133 5.15 -3.24 -0.26
N GLU A 134 5.98 -3.74 -1.14
CA GLU A 134 5.61 -4.69 -2.19
C GLU A 134 6.39 -5.99 -1.99
N PRO A 135 6.02 -6.85 -1.02
CA PRO A 135 6.88 -7.95 -0.60
C PRO A 135 7.09 -9.00 -1.70
N VAL A 136 8.31 -9.57 -1.75
CA VAL A 136 8.60 -10.78 -2.53
C VAL A 136 8.95 -11.91 -1.60
N TRP A 137 8.11 -12.95 -1.59
CA TRP A 137 8.20 -14.10 -0.72
C TRP A 137 9.03 -15.23 -1.32
N TYR A 138 9.77 -15.89 -0.43
CA TYR A 138 10.66 -17.00 -0.69
C TYR A 138 10.43 -18.08 0.36
N VAL A 139 10.59 -19.33 -0.06
CA VAL A 139 10.44 -20.52 0.78
C VAL A 139 11.71 -21.34 0.78
N ASP A 140 11.96 -22.02 1.90
CA ASP A 140 12.81 -23.20 1.95
C ASP A 140 12.18 -24.18 2.95
N HIS A 141 11.98 -25.41 2.51
CA HIS A 141 11.24 -26.44 3.24
C HIS A 141 11.90 -26.88 4.57
N ASP A 142 13.19 -26.62 4.72
CA ASP A 142 14.02 -27.07 5.84
C ASP A 142 14.56 -25.90 6.69
N ASN A 143 13.96 -24.71 6.57
CA ASN A 143 14.42 -23.53 7.32
C ASN A 143 13.62 -23.34 8.62
N PRO A 144 14.16 -23.72 9.80
CA PRO A 144 13.45 -23.58 11.07
C PRO A 144 13.29 -22.13 11.53
N ALA A 145 14.04 -21.19 10.94
CA ALA A 145 13.90 -19.78 11.23
C ALA A 145 12.70 -19.16 10.50
N TRP A 146 12.22 -19.79 9.44
CA TRP A 146 11.08 -19.33 8.66
C TRP A 146 9.76 -19.80 9.28
N ASN A 147 8.82 -18.89 9.45
CA ASN A 147 7.44 -19.19 9.81
C ASN A 147 6.53 -18.28 8.99
N LEU A 148 5.56 -18.86 8.30
CA LEU A 148 4.63 -18.10 7.46
C LEU A 148 3.77 -17.11 8.27
N ASP A 149 3.39 -17.48 9.49
CA ASP A 149 2.59 -16.64 10.37
C ASP A 149 3.39 -15.42 10.88
N ASN A 150 4.71 -15.54 10.97
CA ASN A 150 5.60 -14.47 11.41
C ASN A 150 7.02 -14.67 10.86
N ASP A 151 7.30 -14.03 9.73
CA ASP A 151 8.59 -14.08 9.05
C ASP A 151 9.65 -13.16 9.68
N LEU A 152 9.26 -12.35 10.66
CA LEU A 152 10.13 -11.38 11.30
C LEU A 152 10.98 -12.04 12.39
N VAL A 153 12.24 -11.68 12.48
CA VAL A 153 13.10 -11.88 13.64
C VAL A 153 13.49 -10.50 14.17
N SER A 154 13.14 -10.23 15.42
CA SER A 154 13.36 -8.95 16.08
C SER A 154 14.68 -8.94 16.85
N VAL A 155 15.46 -7.87 16.68
CA VAL A 155 16.69 -7.60 17.44
C VAL A 155 16.57 -6.25 18.13
N PRO A 156 16.76 -6.14 19.46
CA PRO A 156 16.72 -4.85 20.16
C PRO A 156 17.67 -3.82 19.53
N ARG A 157 17.26 -2.55 19.44
CA ARG A 157 18.14 -1.51 18.87
C ARG A 157 19.38 -1.21 19.71
N SER A 158 19.33 -1.52 21.00
CA SER A 158 20.45 -1.41 21.93
C SER A 158 21.47 -2.54 21.80
N SER A 159 21.19 -3.57 21.00
CA SER A 159 22.07 -4.72 20.86
C SER A 159 23.41 -4.36 20.22
N ALA A 160 24.48 -4.98 20.73
CA ALA A 160 25.80 -4.89 20.14
C ALA A 160 25.85 -5.69 18.82
N LEU A 161 26.81 -5.38 17.95
CA LEU A 161 26.87 -5.98 16.61
C LEU A 161 27.05 -7.50 16.64
N ASP A 162 27.80 -8.01 17.61
CA ASP A 162 28.03 -9.44 17.85
C ASP A 162 26.81 -10.17 18.42
N GLU A 163 25.78 -9.44 18.86
CA GLU A 163 24.49 -10.01 19.28
C GLU A 163 23.50 -10.18 18.11
N PHE A 164 23.80 -9.60 16.94
CA PHE A 164 22.94 -9.80 15.77
C PHE A 164 22.99 -11.27 15.34
N PRO A 165 21.83 -11.91 15.08
CA PRO A 165 21.80 -13.31 14.73
C PRO A 165 22.35 -13.50 13.31
N ILE A 166 23.07 -14.60 13.09
CA ILE A 166 23.30 -15.12 11.75
C ILE A 166 22.06 -15.92 11.34
N ILE A 167 21.50 -15.58 10.18
CA ILE A 167 20.26 -16.13 9.64
C ILE A 167 20.54 -16.71 8.27
N ARG A 168 20.00 -17.90 8.03
CA ARG A 168 19.91 -18.50 6.70
C ARG A 168 18.62 -18.02 6.04
N PRO A 169 18.67 -17.18 5.00
CA PRO A 169 17.45 -16.74 4.33
C PRO A 169 16.91 -17.83 3.40
N ASN A 170 15.61 -17.77 3.09
CA ASN A 170 15.00 -18.68 2.12
C ASN A 170 15.53 -18.43 0.71
N ARG A 171 15.47 -19.43 -0.16
CA ARG A 171 16.13 -19.36 -1.48
C ARG A 171 15.17 -19.30 -2.65
N TYR A 172 14.04 -19.99 -2.56
CA TYR A 172 13.17 -20.21 -3.71
C TYR A 172 12.01 -19.23 -3.70
N THR A 173 11.95 -18.34 -4.70
CA THR A 173 10.84 -17.39 -4.84
C THR A 173 9.53 -18.15 -4.99
N LEU A 174 8.51 -17.71 -4.27
CA LEU A 174 7.17 -18.24 -4.45
C LEU A 174 6.58 -17.77 -5.80
N PRO A 175 5.71 -18.58 -6.44
CA PRO A 175 4.97 -18.10 -7.60
C PRO A 175 3.94 -17.03 -7.21
N ASP A 176 3.46 -16.26 -8.19
CA ASP A 176 2.45 -15.20 -7.98
C ASP A 176 1.18 -15.74 -7.31
N GLU A 177 0.74 -16.95 -7.68
CA GLU A 177 -0.45 -17.58 -7.10
C GLU A 177 -0.30 -17.84 -5.60
N ALA A 178 0.91 -18.20 -5.16
CA ALA A 178 1.20 -18.39 -3.75
C ALA A 178 1.22 -17.05 -3.02
N HIS A 179 1.82 -16.01 -3.60
CA HIS A 179 1.76 -14.66 -3.03
C HIS A 179 0.31 -14.17 -2.84
N LEU A 180 -0.53 -14.33 -3.87
CA LEU A 180 -1.96 -13.99 -3.79
C LEU A 180 -2.69 -14.79 -2.72
N PHE A 181 -2.35 -16.07 -2.56
CA PHE A 181 -2.90 -16.90 -1.50
C PHE A 181 -2.52 -16.37 -0.11
N LEU A 182 -1.25 -16.00 0.10
CA LEU A 182 -0.79 -15.40 1.37
C LEU A 182 -1.51 -14.09 1.67
N SER A 183 -1.67 -13.20 0.69
CA SER A 183 -2.43 -11.96 0.88
C SER A 183 -3.88 -12.23 1.25
N LYS A 184 -4.52 -13.27 0.70
CA LYS A 184 -5.90 -13.64 1.07
C LYS A 184 -6.01 -14.21 2.48
N ILE A 185 -4.99 -14.92 2.95
CA ILE A 185 -4.90 -15.33 4.36
C ILE A 185 -4.84 -14.08 5.24
N SER A 186 -3.93 -13.16 4.95
CA SER A 186 -3.82 -11.88 5.69
C SER A 186 -5.13 -11.11 5.67
N GLN A 187 -5.82 -11.07 4.52
CA GLN A 187 -7.14 -10.44 4.40
C GLN A 187 -8.16 -11.05 5.36
N SER A 188 -8.28 -12.38 5.37
CA SER A 188 -9.24 -13.08 6.22
C SER A 188 -8.90 -12.91 7.71
N LEU A 189 -7.61 -12.95 8.07
CA LEU A 189 -7.17 -12.76 9.44
C LEU A 189 -7.41 -11.33 9.96
N LEU A 190 -7.35 -10.34 9.07
CA LEU A 190 -7.46 -8.90 9.39
C LEU A 190 -8.84 -8.31 9.06
N GLU A 191 -9.85 -9.15 8.84
CA GLU A 191 -11.26 -8.71 8.94
C GLU A 191 -11.58 -8.21 10.35
N ASN A 192 -10.92 -8.80 11.35
CA ASN A 192 -10.87 -8.30 12.73
C ASN A 192 -9.42 -7.91 13.03
N PRO A 193 -9.09 -6.61 13.14
CA PRO A 193 -7.71 -6.17 13.33
C PRO A 193 -7.03 -6.81 14.55
N LYS A 194 -5.74 -7.10 14.38
CA LYS A 194 -4.88 -7.70 15.42
C LYS A 194 -3.60 -6.89 15.57
N SER A 195 -2.97 -6.98 16.74
CA SER A 195 -1.63 -6.43 16.95
C SER A 195 -0.57 -7.27 16.24
N TYR A 196 0.46 -6.60 15.72
CA TYR A 196 1.65 -7.27 15.24
C TYR A 196 2.40 -7.97 16.38
N LEU A 197 2.92 -9.18 16.13
CA LEU A 197 3.65 -9.96 17.11
C LEU A 197 5.15 -9.78 16.94
N ALA A 198 5.85 -9.44 18.02
CA ALA A 198 7.31 -9.41 18.02
C ALA A 198 7.86 -10.84 18.20
N ARG A 199 8.90 -11.21 17.46
CA ARG A 199 9.45 -12.57 17.47
C ARG A 199 10.94 -12.54 17.77
N PHE A 200 11.32 -13.05 18.93
CA PHE A 200 12.70 -13.02 19.42
C PHE A 200 13.34 -14.39 19.33
N SER A 201 14.61 -14.42 18.93
CA SER A 201 15.46 -15.60 19.05
C SER A 201 15.91 -15.77 20.50
N VAL A 202 15.74 -16.96 21.06
CA VAL A 202 16.11 -17.30 22.44
C VAL A 202 16.82 -18.66 22.49
N GLN A 203 17.71 -18.83 23.47
CA GLN A 203 18.35 -20.12 23.74
C GLN A 203 17.57 -20.85 24.84
N ILE A 204 16.99 -22.01 24.53
CA ILE A 204 16.25 -22.84 25.50
C ILE A 204 16.87 -24.24 25.49
N ALA A 205 17.40 -24.67 26.63
CA ALA A 205 18.04 -25.98 26.80
C ALA A 205 19.13 -26.28 25.75
N GLY A 206 19.93 -25.28 25.40
CA GLY A 206 21.02 -25.44 24.42
C GLY A 206 20.58 -25.44 22.95
N ALA A 207 19.29 -25.27 22.66
CA ALA A 207 18.78 -25.12 21.30
C ALA A 207 18.25 -23.69 21.04
N LYS A 208 18.53 -23.15 19.85
CA LYS A 208 17.96 -21.89 19.38
C LYS A 208 16.48 -22.09 19.07
N LYS A 209 15.61 -21.31 19.70
CA LYS A 209 14.16 -21.30 19.50
C LYS A 209 13.68 -19.87 19.24
N PHE A 210 12.45 -19.74 18.76
CA PHE A 210 11.80 -18.44 18.59
C PHE A 210 10.56 -18.35 19.47
N VAL A 211 10.40 -17.23 20.15
CA VAL A 211 9.23 -16.92 20.98
C VAL A 211 8.51 -15.71 20.42
N MET A 212 7.18 -15.80 20.36
CA MET A 212 6.31 -14.69 19.95
C MET A 212 5.79 -13.96 21.19
N LEU A 213 5.86 -12.64 21.18
CA LEU A 213 5.35 -11.78 22.24
C LEU A 213 4.23 -10.90 21.68
N GLU A 214 3.10 -10.92 22.37
CA GLU A 214 1.92 -10.10 22.07
C GLU A 214 1.81 -8.94 23.08
N PRO A 215 1.46 -7.71 22.64
CA PRO A 215 1.16 -6.61 23.54
C PRO A 215 0.00 -6.93 24.48
N LYS A 216 0.13 -6.56 25.78
CA LYS A 216 -0.90 -6.81 26.81
C LYS A 216 -2.16 -5.94 26.69
N GLN A 217 -2.06 -4.77 26.06
CA GLN A 217 -3.17 -3.81 25.91
C GLN A 217 -3.29 -3.42 24.46
N TRP A 218 -4.54 -3.36 23.98
CA TRP A 218 -4.87 -3.03 22.59
C TRP A 218 -5.71 -1.76 22.54
N ALA A 219 -5.46 -0.91 21.54
CA ALA A 219 -6.42 0.10 21.16
C ALA A 219 -7.63 -0.60 20.55
N ASN A 220 -8.80 -0.52 21.20
CA ASN A 220 -10.05 -0.94 20.60
C ASN A 220 -10.62 0.24 19.80
N ASP A 221 -10.50 0.17 18.48
CA ASP A 221 -11.02 1.19 17.58
C ASP A 221 -12.33 0.79 16.88
N ASP A 222 -12.89 -0.39 17.19
CA ASP A 222 -14.11 -0.89 16.55
C ASP A 222 -15.28 0.09 16.75
N ARG A 223 -15.45 0.59 17.98
CA ARG A 223 -16.56 1.49 18.32
C ARG A 223 -16.43 2.86 17.64
N SER A 224 -15.21 3.41 17.56
CA SER A 224 -15.01 4.72 16.95
C SER A 224 -15.16 4.65 15.43
N LEU A 225 -14.70 3.58 14.79
CA LEU A 225 -14.83 3.38 13.35
C LEU A 225 -16.26 3.05 12.91
N ALA A 226 -16.99 2.23 13.67
CA ALA A 226 -18.38 1.90 13.37
C ALA A 226 -19.23 3.18 13.26
N ALA A 227 -19.02 4.15 14.15
CA ALA A 227 -19.72 5.43 14.12
C ALA A 227 -19.39 6.26 12.86
N VAL A 228 -18.18 6.15 12.31
CA VAL A 228 -17.80 6.84 11.06
C VAL A 228 -18.45 6.15 9.86
N VAL A 229 -18.41 4.83 9.81
CA VAL A 229 -18.99 4.00 8.74
C VAL A 229 -20.52 4.14 8.68
N GLU A 230 -21.22 4.06 9.81
CA GLU A 230 -22.70 4.09 9.87
C GLU A 230 -23.29 5.46 9.51
N LYS A 231 -22.55 6.56 9.76
CA LYS A 231 -23.04 7.92 9.50
C LYS A 231 -23.02 8.29 8.01
N ALA A 232 -22.20 7.64 7.20
CA ALA A 232 -22.06 7.98 5.80
C ALA A 232 -23.18 7.35 4.95
N LYS A 233 -24.24 8.13 4.70
CA LYS A 233 -25.31 7.76 3.75
C LYS A 233 -25.15 8.58 2.48
N ILE A 234 -24.37 8.04 1.54
CA ILE A 234 -24.08 8.68 0.26
C ILE A 234 -24.65 7.79 -0.86
N PRO A 235 -25.60 8.28 -1.67
CA PRO A 235 -26.15 7.48 -2.77
C PRO A 235 -25.05 6.98 -3.72
N GLY A 236 -24.97 5.65 -3.90
CA GLY A 236 -23.97 5.01 -4.77
C GLY A 236 -22.54 5.03 -4.24
N VAL A 237 -22.31 5.41 -2.98
CA VAL A 237 -20.99 5.37 -2.34
C VAL A 237 -21.10 4.75 -0.96
N GLU A 238 -20.27 3.76 -0.69
CA GLU A 238 -20.21 3.09 0.60
C GLU A 238 -18.90 3.43 1.30
N VAL A 239 -18.98 3.83 2.58
CA VAL A 239 -17.80 3.90 3.44
C VAL A 239 -17.63 2.55 4.11
N ARG A 240 -16.42 2.00 4.08
CA ARG A 240 -16.12 0.67 4.63
C ARG A 240 -14.84 0.71 5.45
N ARG A 241 -14.73 -0.20 6.40
CA ARG A 241 -13.47 -0.45 7.10
C ARG A 241 -12.47 -1.12 6.15
N ASN A 242 -11.21 -0.70 6.23
CA ASN A 242 -10.09 -1.42 5.63
C ASN A 242 -9.71 -2.64 6.47
N ARG A 243 -8.96 -3.55 5.85
CA ARG A 243 -8.28 -4.65 6.55
C ARG A 243 -6.89 -4.21 6.98
N TYR A 244 -6.60 -4.22 8.27
CA TYR A 244 -5.30 -3.76 8.79
C TYR A 244 -4.89 -4.45 10.10
N ALA A 245 -3.58 -4.47 10.35
CA ALA A 245 -2.97 -4.80 11.63
C ALA A 245 -2.51 -3.53 12.35
N LEU A 246 -2.49 -3.56 13.68
CA LEU A 246 -1.95 -2.48 14.52
C LEU A 246 -0.45 -2.72 14.74
N THR A 247 0.37 -1.77 14.32
CA THR A 247 1.84 -1.79 14.51
C THR A 247 2.33 -0.79 15.56
N GLY A 248 1.41 0.01 16.11
CA GLY A 248 1.64 1.01 17.17
C GLY A 248 0.29 1.46 17.76
N GLY A 249 0.29 2.49 18.60
CA GLY A 249 -0.94 3.02 19.19
C GLY A 249 -1.88 3.62 18.14
N LYS A 250 -1.30 4.26 17.13
CA LYS A 250 -1.96 4.83 15.94
C LYS A 250 -1.18 4.58 14.65
N SER A 251 -0.48 3.44 14.58
CA SER A 251 0.23 2.98 13.38
C SER A 251 -0.46 1.73 12.84
N PHE A 252 -0.66 1.67 11.52
CA PHE A 252 -1.45 0.63 10.88
C PHE A 252 -0.70 0.04 9.70
N THR A 253 -0.74 -1.28 9.53
CA THR A 253 -0.37 -1.96 8.29
C THR A 253 -1.64 -2.39 7.58
N LEU A 254 -1.98 -1.72 6.50
CA LEU A 254 -3.14 -2.00 5.67
C LEU A 254 -2.78 -3.07 4.63
N VAL A 255 -3.59 -4.11 4.54
CA VAL A 255 -3.50 -5.15 3.50
C VAL A 255 -4.55 -4.92 2.41
N PRO A 256 -4.49 -5.58 1.24
CA PRO A 256 -5.46 -5.35 0.17
C PRO A 256 -6.91 -5.61 0.57
N ASN A 257 -7.84 -4.80 0.07
CA ASN A 257 -9.27 -5.00 0.27
C ASN A 257 -9.89 -5.86 -0.83
N THR A 258 -9.33 -5.81 -2.03
CA THR A 258 -9.80 -6.61 -3.18
C THR A 258 -9.09 -7.97 -3.23
N ASN A 259 -9.77 -9.03 -3.68
CA ASN A 259 -9.10 -10.34 -3.84
C ASN A 259 -8.17 -10.42 -5.08
N ALA A 260 -8.09 -9.33 -5.87
CA ALA A 260 -7.06 -9.17 -6.90
C ALA A 260 -5.72 -8.74 -6.29
N CYS A 261 -5.75 -8.13 -5.10
CA CYS A 261 -4.60 -7.65 -4.33
C CYS A 261 -3.73 -6.59 -5.04
N VAL A 262 -4.22 -6.00 -6.13
CA VAL A 262 -3.54 -4.96 -6.89
C VAL A 262 -3.98 -3.59 -6.38
N SER A 263 -3.03 -2.72 -6.11
CA SER A 263 -3.32 -1.33 -5.79
C SER A 263 -2.27 -0.38 -6.35
N ASP A 264 -2.74 0.72 -6.92
CA ASP A 264 -1.89 1.85 -7.30
C ASP A 264 -1.95 2.94 -6.23
N VAL A 265 -1.02 3.90 -6.29
CA VAL A 265 -1.08 5.11 -5.46
C VAL A 265 -1.28 6.32 -6.36
N LEU A 266 -2.26 7.16 -6.02
CA LEU A 266 -2.54 8.42 -6.70
C LEU A 266 -2.12 9.57 -5.79
N LEU A 267 -1.43 10.56 -6.35
CA LEU A 267 -1.16 11.83 -5.70
C LEU A 267 -2.16 12.87 -6.20
N LEU A 268 -3.04 13.32 -5.30
CA LEU A 268 -3.91 14.47 -5.49
C LEU A 268 -3.23 15.69 -4.86
N LYS A 269 -2.92 16.70 -5.66
CA LYS A 269 -2.33 17.95 -5.18
C LYS A 269 -3.42 18.89 -4.66
N SER A 270 -3.13 19.68 -3.62
CA SER A 270 -4.11 20.64 -3.07
C SER A 270 -4.48 21.76 -4.06
N ASP A 271 -3.55 22.16 -4.92
CA ASP A 271 -3.74 23.19 -5.95
C ASP A 271 -4.56 22.72 -7.16
N TYR A 272 -4.80 21.41 -7.31
CA TYR A 272 -5.68 20.86 -8.36
C TYR A 272 -7.18 21.06 -8.04
N ALA A 273 -7.53 21.55 -6.84
CA ALA A 273 -8.91 21.68 -6.39
C ALA A 273 -9.75 22.66 -7.25
N GLU A 274 -9.12 23.68 -7.84
CA GLU A 274 -9.83 24.72 -8.62
C GLU A 274 -10.14 24.31 -10.07
N SER A 275 -9.43 23.32 -10.61
CA SER A 275 -9.59 22.84 -12.00
C SER A 275 -10.15 21.43 -12.12
N ALA A 276 -10.52 20.80 -11.00
CA ALA A 276 -10.96 19.41 -10.98
C ALA A 276 -12.35 19.26 -11.64
N ALA A 277 -12.36 18.73 -12.86
CA ALA A 277 -13.57 18.25 -13.52
C ALA A 277 -14.17 17.05 -12.75
N TYR A 278 -15.47 16.83 -12.92
CA TYR A 278 -16.07 15.56 -12.50
C TYR A 278 -15.54 14.43 -13.37
N HIS A 279 -15.28 13.29 -12.75
CA HIS A 279 -14.87 12.08 -13.46
C HIS A 279 -15.72 10.91 -13.03
N TRP A 280 -15.94 9.98 -13.94
CA TRP A 280 -16.58 8.71 -13.62
C TRP A 280 -15.89 7.57 -14.36
N HIS A 281 -16.15 6.35 -13.92
CA HIS A 281 -15.60 5.14 -14.50
C HIS A 281 -16.68 4.36 -15.22
N ALA A 282 -16.45 4.06 -16.51
CA ALA A 282 -17.40 3.35 -17.34
C ALA A 282 -17.50 1.86 -17.01
N ARG A 283 -16.43 1.28 -16.44
CA ARG A 283 -16.30 -0.17 -16.26
C ARG A 283 -15.73 -0.57 -14.91
N THR A 284 -15.21 0.37 -14.14
CA THR A 284 -14.61 0.06 -12.85
C THR A 284 -15.37 0.65 -11.69
N ARG A 285 -15.52 -0.15 -10.64
CA ARG A 285 -15.81 0.32 -9.30
C ARG A 285 -14.49 0.72 -8.66
N LYS A 286 -14.45 1.87 -7.99
CA LYS A 286 -13.25 2.36 -7.32
C LYS A 286 -13.34 2.22 -5.82
N ILE A 287 -12.24 1.82 -5.22
CA ILE A 287 -12.06 1.75 -3.78
C ILE A 287 -10.87 2.64 -3.44
N TYR A 288 -11.14 3.75 -2.75
CA TYR A 288 -10.15 4.76 -2.40
C TYR A 288 -9.93 4.81 -0.90
N THR A 289 -8.66 4.70 -0.49
CA THR A 289 -8.22 4.96 0.89
C THR A 289 -7.30 6.17 0.88
N PHE A 290 -7.58 7.15 1.74
CA PHE A 290 -6.72 8.31 1.95
C PHE A 290 -5.65 7.94 2.97
N LEU A 291 -4.38 7.94 2.55
CA LEU A 291 -3.29 7.30 3.29
C LEU A 291 -2.55 8.23 4.26
N ASN A 292 -2.50 9.53 3.94
CA ASN A 292 -1.75 10.53 4.70
C ASN A 292 -2.67 11.62 5.27
N ASN A 293 -2.07 12.51 6.06
CA ASN A 293 -2.75 13.63 6.71
C ASN A 293 -3.98 13.19 7.51
N GLU A 294 -3.81 12.15 8.35
CA GLU A 294 -4.88 11.67 9.22
C GLU A 294 -5.50 12.84 10.00
N GLY A 295 -6.84 12.93 9.98
CA GLY A 295 -7.59 14.04 10.58
C GLY A 295 -7.88 15.20 9.63
N ALA A 296 -7.29 15.25 8.43
CA ALA A 296 -7.61 16.29 7.45
C ALA A 296 -9.01 16.12 6.85
N GLU A 297 -9.66 17.22 6.51
CA GLU A 297 -10.94 17.20 5.79
C GLU A 297 -10.72 16.90 4.30
N ILE A 298 -11.48 15.94 3.79
CA ILE A 298 -11.57 15.62 2.37
C ILE A 298 -12.96 15.99 1.88
N TYR A 299 -13.03 16.86 0.87
CA TYR A 299 -14.28 17.30 0.28
C TYR A 299 -14.62 16.41 -0.92
N LEU A 300 -15.80 15.81 -0.87
CA LEU A 300 -16.30 14.88 -1.86
C LEU A 300 -17.56 15.46 -2.50
N SER A 301 -17.59 15.48 -3.83
CA SER A 301 -18.80 15.81 -4.57
C SER A 301 -19.14 14.68 -5.52
N PHE A 302 -20.41 14.27 -5.53
CA PHE A 302 -20.90 13.13 -6.32
C PHE A 302 -22.10 13.54 -7.17
N ILE A 303 -22.17 13.00 -8.39
CA ILE A 303 -23.33 13.09 -9.28
C ILE A 303 -23.69 11.67 -9.73
N ASP A 304 -24.95 11.29 -9.55
CA ASP A 304 -25.43 9.98 -9.99
C ASP A 304 -25.81 10.00 -11.48
N LEU A 305 -25.10 9.26 -12.32
CA LEU A 305 -25.34 9.19 -13.75
C LEU A 305 -26.17 7.94 -14.14
N ARG A 306 -26.63 7.13 -13.20
CA ARG A 306 -27.38 5.90 -13.49
C ARG A 306 -28.84 6.24 -13.79
N GLU A 307 -29.26 6.10 -15.05
CA GLU A 307 -30.59 6.55 -15.51
C GLU A 307 -31.77 5.97 -14.73
N ASN A 308 -31.65 4.71 -14.31
CA ASN A 308 -32.70 4.01 -13.56
C ASN A 308 -32.63 4.26 -12.04
N SER A 309 -31.74 5.14 -11.58
CA SER A 309 -31.60 5.49 -10.17
C SER A 309 -32.60 6.57 -9.79
N GLU A 310 -33.18 6.44 -8.59
CA GLU A 310 -34.05 7.47 -7.99
C GLU A 310 -33.30 8.80 -7.78
N THR A 311 -31.97 8.76 -7.71
CA THR A 311 -31.11 9.93 -7.53
C THR A 311 -30.44 10.41 -8.82
N PHE A 312 -30.87 9.95 -10.01
CA PHE A 312 -30.29 10.34 -11.29
C PHE A 312 -30.18 11.88 -11.44
N GLY A 313 -28.98 12.33 -11.80
CA GLY A 313 -28.63 13.75 -11.98
C GLY A 313 -28.52 14.56 -10.68
N GLN A 314 -28.76 13.96 -9.50
CA GLN A 314 -28.63 14.67 -8.24
C GLN A 314 -27.15 14.83 -7.86
N MET A 315 -26.77 16.05 -7.54
CA MET A 315 -25.46 16.38 -6.97
C MET A 315 -25.54 16.35 -5.45
N THR A 316 -24.59 15.68 -4.81
CA THR A 316 -24.45 15.69 -3.34
C THR A 316 -23.02 16.04 -2.96
N ASN A 317 -22.86 16.80 -1.87
CA ASN A 317 -21.57 17.22 -1.34
C ASN A 317 -21.42 16.68 0.08
N HIS A 318 -20.25 16.13 0.37
CA HIS A 318 -19.94 15.51 1.65
C HIS A 318 -18.53 15.89 2.07
N THR A 319 -18.29 15.90 3.37
CA THR A 319 -16.96 16.00 3.95
C THR A 319 -16.70 14.75 4.75
N ILE A 320 -15.55 14.11 4.53
CA ILE A 320 -15.07 13.02 5.36
C ILE A 320 -13.73 13.41 5.96
N ILE A 321 -13.36 12.74 7.06
CA ILE A 321 -12.05 12.89 7.67
C ILE A 321 -11.12 11.83 7.08
N SER A 322 -9.92 12.24 6.67
CA SER A 322 -8.87 11.33 6.24
C SER A 322 -8.52 10.39 7.40
N ASP A 323 -8.78 9.11 7.20
CA ASP A 323 -8.48 8.04 8.14
C ASP A 323 -8.08 6.80 7.32
N PRO A 324 -6.80 6.37 7.36
CA PRO A 324 -6.34 5.22 6.60
C PRO A 324 -7.08 3.91 6.92
N ARG A 325 -7.80 3.83 8.04
CA ARG A 325 -8.55 2.64 8.44
C ARG A 325 -9.88 2.49 7.72
N ILE A 326 -10.30 3.46 6.92
CA ILE A 326 -11.51 3.39 6.10
C ILE A 326 -11.21 3.60 4.62
N ASN A 327 -12.08 3.07 3.77
CA ASN A 327 -12.11 3.36 2.35
C ASN A 327 -13.49 3.85 1.94
N ILE A 328 -13.54 4.56 0.81
CA ILE A 328 -14.78 4.82 0.08
C ILE A 328 -14.84 3.91 -1.15
N ARG A 329 -15.97 3.23 -1.33
CA ARG A 329 -16.27 2.40 -2.49
C ARG A 329 -17.31 3.12 -3.34
N ILE A 330 -16.89 3.59 -4.51
CA ILE A 330 -17.71 4.37 -5.44
C ILE A 330 -18.24 3.43 -6.52
N GLU A 331 -19.57 3.30 -6.59
CA GLU A 331 -20.26 2.46 -7.58
C GLU A 331 -20.04 2.95 -9.03
N GLN A 332 -20.19 2.03 -9.98
CA GLN A 332 -20.15 2.38 -11.40
C GLN A 332 -21.24 3.42 -11.74
N GLY A 333 -20.91 4.38 -12.61
CA GLY A 333 -21.85 5.44 -13.00
C GLY A 333 -22.07 6.53 -11.95
N ILE A 334 -21.29 6.57 -10.87
CA ILE A 334 -21.20 7.74 -10.01
C ILE A 334 -20.03 8.60 -10.49
N ALA A 335 -20.33 9.82 -10.93
CA ALA A 335 -19.31 10.82 -11.16
C ALA A 335 -18.91 11.46 -9.85
N TYR A 336 -17.62 11.77 -9.71
CA TYR A 336 -17.08 12.31 -8.49
C TYR A 336 -16.01 13.36 -8.75
N ARG A 337 -15.85 14.20 -7.73
CA ARG A 337 -14.75 15.15 -7.55
C ARG A 337 -14.27 15.04 -6.12
N ILE A 338 -12.96 14.93 -5.94
CA ILE A 338 -12.31 14.81 -4.64
C ILE A 338 -11.32 15.96 -4.53
N THR A 339 -11.42 16.75 -3.47
CA THR A 339 -10.50 17.86 -3.20
C THR A 339 -10.08 17.90 -1.74
N SER A 340 -8.96 18.56 -1.47
CA SER A 340 -8.37 18.70 -0.13
C SER A 340 -7.51 19.95 -0.11
N THR A 341 -7.35 20.56 1.07
CA THR A 341 -6.44 21.70 1.29
C THR A 341 -4.98 21.27 1.38
N GLN A 342 -4.71 19.98 1.51
CA GLN A 342 -3.39 19.37 1.58
C GLN A 342 -3.20 18.34 0.47
N ASP A 343 -1.96 18.05 0.10
CA ASP A 343 -1.64 16.97 -0.84
C ASP A 343 -2.03 15.61 -0.23
N ILE A 344 -2.83 14.83 -0.96
CA ILE A 344 -3.33 13.53 -0.50
C ILE A 344 -2.79 12.39 -1.35
N LEU A 345 -2.28 11.37 -0.66
CA LEU A 345 -1.95 10.07 -1.22
C LEU A 345 -3.17 9.16 -1.11
N ILE A 346 -3.61 8.63 -2.24
CA ILE A 346 -4.79 7.77 -2.33
C ILE A 346 -4.34 6.39 -2.78
N ARG A 347 -4.55 5.37 -1.95
CA ARG A 347 -4.52 3.98 -2.43
C ARG A 347 -5.74 3.74 -3.30
N CYS A 348 -5.52 3.29 -4.52
CA CYS A 348 -6.53 2.99 -5.51
C CYS A 348 -6.58 1.49 -5.76
N GLU A 349 -7.68 0.86 -5.33
CA GLU A 349 -8.06 -0.48 -5.71
C GLU A 349 -9.29 -0.43 -6.62
N HIS A 350 -9.52 -1.47 -7.41
CA HIS A 350 -10.62 -1.48 -8.37
C HIS A 350 -11.23 -2.87 -8.54
N GLU A 351 -12.49 -2.87 -8.96
CA GLU A 351 -13.18 -4.04 -9.49
C GLU A 351 -13.59 -3.72 -10.93
N VAL A 352 -13.35 -4.65 -11.86
CA VAL A 352 -13.60 -4.46 -13.30
C VAL A 352 -14.88 -5.20 -13.69
N PHE A 353 -15.70 -4.58 -14.53
CA PHE A 353 -16.96 -5.13 -15.04
C PHE A 353 -16.97 -5.14 -16.58
N VAL A 354 -17.63 -6.15 -17.15
CA VAL A 354 -17.80 -6.34 -18.61
C VAL A 354 -19.23 -6.74 -18.93
N ASP A 355 -19.63 -6.61 -20.20
CA ASP A 355 -20.91 -7.12 -20.67
C ASP A 355 -20.84 -8.61 -21.03
N LYS A 356 -21.97 -9.32 -20.86
CA LYS A 356 -22.05 -10.79 -20.99
C LYS A 356 -21.60 -11.32 -22.37
N ASN A 357 -21.70 -10.50 -23.42
CA ASN A 357 -21.41 -10.86 -24.80
C ASN A 357 -20.34 -9.96 -25.45
N GLU A 358 -19.56 -9.26 -24.64
CA GLU A 358 -18.58 -8.30 -25.15
C GLU A 358 -17.29 -8.99 -25.63
N PRO A 359 -16.71 -8.58 -26.78
CA PRO A 359 -15.39 -9.03 -27.18
C PRO A 359 -14.38 -8.72 -26.07
N ARG A 360 -13.63 -9.73 -25.62
CA ARG A 360 -12.67 -9.56 -24.51
C ARG A 360 -11.42 -8.74 -24.88
N THR A 361 -11.36 -8.23 -26.11
CA THR A 361 -10.33 -7.30 -26.57
C THR A 361 -10.50 -5.89 -25.99
N ASP A 362 -11.69 -5.57 -25.46
CA ASP A 362 -12.07 -4.20 -25.06
C ASP A 362 -12.02 -3.99 -23.54
N ILE A 363 -11.41 -4.92 -22.80
CA ILE A 363 -11.23 -4.75 -21.36
C ILE A 363 -10.21 -3.61 -21.14
N PRO A 364 -10.58 -2.52 -20.45
CA PRO A 364 -9.75 -1.34 -20.35
C PRO A 364 -8.51 -1.64 -19.51
N MET A 365 -7.37 -1.07 -19.90
CA MET A 365 -6.24 -0.94 -18.99
C MET A 365 -6.62 -0.02 -17.82
N PHE A 366 -5.91 -0.12 -16.69
CA PHE A 366 -6.28 0.65 -15.50
C PHE A 366 -6.23 2.16 -15.73
N GLY A 367 -7.38 2.82 -15.54
CA GLY A 367 -7.53 4.26 -15.74
C GLY A 367 -7.83 4.68 -17.17
N GLN A 368 -7.89 3.76 -18.13
CA GLN A 368 -8.38 4.06 -19.49
C GLN A 368 -9.91 4.13 -19.56
N ASP A 369 -10.62 3.68 -18.52
CA ASP A 369 -12.07 3.77 -18.40
C ASP A 369 -12.55 5.04 -17.68
N LEU A 370 -11.62 5.95 -17.34
CA LEU A 370 -11.90 7.23 -16.70
C LEU A 370 -12.43 8.22 -17.75
N VAL A 371 -13.63 8.73 -17.53
CA VAL A 371 -14.31 9.68 -18.41
C VAL A 371 -14.54 10.98 -17.67
N SER A 372 -14.10 12.09 -18.26
CA SER A 372 -14.39 13.43 -17.74
C SER A 372 -15.82 13.83 -18.11
N LEU A 373 -16.55 14.39 -17.15
CA LEU A 373 -17.91 14.89 -17.34
C LEU A 373 -17.84 16.40 -17.65
N SER A 374 -18.54 16.80 -18.71
CA SER A 374 -18.65 18.21 -19.10
C SER A 374 -19.81 18.88 -18.37
N ASP A 375 -19.57 20.04 -17.78
CA ASP A 375 -20.60 20.82 -17.08
C ASP A 375 -21.60 21.51 -18.03
N THR A 376 -21.35 21.51 -19.34
CA THR A 376 -22.15 22.24 -20.34
C THR A 376 -23.06 21.35 -21.18
N LEU A 377 -22.95 20.02 -21.04
CA LEU A 377 -23.73 19.05 -21.80
C LEU A 377 -24.71 18.31 -20.88
N PRO A 378 -25.84 17.80 -21.41
CA PRO A 378 -26.71 16.90 -20.66
C PRO A 378 -25.93 15.69 -20.13
N TYR A 379 -26.33 15.18 -18.97
CA TYR A 379 -25.72 13.97 -18.42
C TYR A 379 -25.81 12.81 -19.42
N PRO A 380 -24.72 12.04 -19.59
CA PRO A 380 -24.68 10.97 -20.57
C PRO A 380 -25.69 9.89 -20.20
N ARG A 381 -26.33 9.34 -21.22
CA ARG A 381 -27.13 8.12 -21.10
C ARG A 381 -26.18 6.92 -21.05
N ILE A 382 -25.94 6.38 -19.87
CA ILE A 382 -24.93 5.32 -19.67
C ILE A 382 -25.58 3.95 -19.53
N SER A 383 -25.08 2.99 -20.31
CA SER A 383 -25.31 1.55 -20.07
C SER A 383 -24.10 1.00 -19.35
N LEU A 384 -24.29 0.50 -18.13
CA LEU A 384 -23.19 0.00 -17.29
C LEU A 384 -23.09 -1.52 -17.39
N PRO A 385 -21.87 -2.07 -17.49
CA PRO A 385 -21.67 -3.50 -17.46
C PRO A 385 -22.00 -4.08 -16.08
N THR A 386 -22.56 -5.29 -16.09
CA THR A 386 -23.10 -5.94 -14.88
C THR A 386 -22.28 -7.12 -14.39
N LEU A 387 -21.45 -7.73 -15.24
CA LEU A 387 -20.67 -8.91 -14.88
C LEU A 387 -19.30 -8.52 -14.36
N GLN A 388 -19.06 -8.74 -13.06
CA GLN A 388 -17.74 -8.53 -12.46
C GLN A 388 -16.74 -9.55 -13.02
N CYS A 389 -15.58 -9.05 -13.45
CA CYS A 389 -14.46 -9.89 -13.87
C CYS A 389 -13.94 -10.75 -12.70
N PRO A 390 -13.58 -12.02 -12.96
CA PRO A 390 -12.82 -12.80 -11.98
C PRO A 390 -11.55 -12.07 -11.59
N HIS A 391 -11.18 -12.13 -10.32
CA HIS A 391 -10.09 -11.32 -9.79
C HIS A 391 -8.72 -11.77 -10.34
N SER A 392 -8.60 -13.03 -10.75
CA SER A 392 -7.45 -13.54 -11.50
C SER A 392 -7.29 -12.88 -12.87
N VAL A 393 -8.39 -12.45 -13.52
CA VAL A 393 -8.34 -11.68 -14.76
C VAL A 393 -7.85 -10.27 -14.48
N VAL A 394 -8.39 -9.61 -13.44
CA VAL A 394 -7.96 -8.27 -13.01
C VAL A 394 -6.46 -8.27 -12.67
N TYR A 395 -5.98 -9.29 -11.95
CA TYR A 395 -4.55 -9.47 -11.68
C TYR A 395 -3.72 -9.60 -12.96
N LYS A 396 -4.15 -10.42 -13.92
CA LYS A 396 -3.46 -10.56 -15.22
C LYS A 396 -3.47 -9.27 -16.03
N MET A 397 -4.54 -8.48 -15.97
CA MET A 397 -4.58 -7.15 -16.58
C MET A 397 -3.51 -6.24 -15.97
N ALA A 398 -3.28 -6.33 -14.65
CA ALA A 398 -2.27 -5.51 -13.97
C ALA A 398 -0.85 -5.93 -14.34
N LYS A 399 -0.62 -7.24 -14.44
CA LYS A 399 0.61 -7.79 -15.01
C LYS A 399 0.81 -7.26 -16.43
N PHE A 400 -0.21 -7.27 -17.27
CA PHE A 400 -0.10 -6.77 -18.63
C PHE A 400 0.16 -5.26 -18.67
N GLU A 401 -0.49 -4.45 -17.82
CA GLU A 401 -0.20 -3.00 -17.70
C GLU A 401 1.26 -2.78 -17.41
N GLN A 402 1.78 -3.44 -16.38
CA GLN A 402 3.19 -3.34 -16.02
C GLN A 402 4.15 -3.63 -17.18
N HIS A 403 3.92 -4.70 -17.96
CA HIS A 403 4.78 -5.04 -19.11
C HIS A 403 4.76 -3.99 -20.22
N ASN A 404 3.71 -3.17 -20.32
CA ASN A 404 3.62 -2.10 -21.32
C ASN A 404 4.20 -0.76 -20.82
N PHE A 405 4.47 -0.63 -19.52
CA PHE A 405 5.11 0.55 -18.91
C PHE A 405 6.61 0.38 -18.64
N THR A 406 7.12 -0.87 -18.66
CA THR A 406 8.56 -1.21 -18.69
C THR A 406 9.08 -1.21 -20.11
#